data_AF-A0A1V0UUT5-F1
#
_entry.id   AF-A0A1V0UUT5-F1
#
_cell.length_a   1.000
_cell.length_b   1.000
_cell.length_c   1.000
_cell.angle_alpha   90.00
_cell.angle_beta   90.00
_cell.angle_gamma   90.00
#
_symmetry.space_group_name_H-M   'P 1'
#
loop_
_entity.id
_entity.type
_entity.pdbx_description
1 polymer ?
#
loop_
_entity_poly.entity_id
_entity_poly.type
_entity_poly.pdbx_seq_one_letter_code
_entity_poly.pdbx_strand_id
1 'polypeptide(L)'
;MNDYKAAFSEAVTELIAENITDRSERIKAVEALTDAYIDSVGQAPDSVQLERLADYILAEELTDMHPDKMTREEYPFFSSWQIQRRRNKESSSGEAATVGVDGRDHRKMTRRKRRRAEDNYVDRSAKIRNKERRERYRIERRPGEVKTYYQQ
;
A
#
# COMPACT_ATOMS: atom_id res chain seq x y z
N MET A 1 9.35 -25.64 26.68
CA MET A 1 8.60 -24.43 26.26
C MET A 1 7.34 -24.91 25.57
N ASN A 2 6.22 -24.22 25.79
CA ASN A 2 4.86 -24.72 25.60
C ASN A 2 4.50 -25.14 24.16
N ASP A 3 4.69 -26.43 23.88
CA ASP A 3 4.42 -27.12 22.61
C ASP A 3 2.95 -26.99 22.16
N TYR A 4 2.04 -26.97 23.13
CA TYR A 4 0.59 -26.89 22.89
C TYR A 4 0.14 -25.63 22.12
N LYS A 5 0.84 -24.50 22.27
CA LYS A 5 0.53 -23.28 21.49
C LYS A 5 0.93 -23.43 20.02
N ALA A 6 2.06 -24.08 19.77
CA ALA A 6 2.54 -24.35 18.42
C ALA A 6 1.61 -25.36 17.73
N ALA A 7 1.29 -26.46 18.41
CA ALA A 7 0.35 -27.47 17.93
C ALA A 7 -1.03 -26.87 17.59
N PHE A 8 -1.56 -25.98 18.45
CA PHE A 8 -2.80 -25.28 18.15
C PHE A 8 -2.68 -24.37 16.91
N SER A 9 -1.57 -23.65 16.76
CA SER A 9 -1.36 -22.79 15.58
C SER A 9 -1.26 -23.57 14.28
N GLU A 10 -0.73 -24.80 14.32
CA GLU A 10 -0.68 -25.73 13.20
C GLU A 10 -2.09 -26.24 12.87
N ALA A 11 -2.84 -26.71 13.87
CA ALA A 11 -4.23 -27.14 13.71
C ALA A 11 -5.14 -26.04 13.15
N VAL A 12 -4.98 -24.79 13.60
CA VAL A 12 -5.68 -23.62 13.03
C VAL A 12 -5.31 -23.43 11.55
N THR A 13 -4.05 -23.63 11.20
CA THR A 13 -3.59 -23.47 9.81
C THR A 13 -4.14 -24.58 8.91
N GLU A 14 -4.23 -25.81 9.42
CA GLU A 14 -4.86 -26.94 8.73
C GLU A 14 -6.36 -26.69 8.52
N LEU A 15 -7.08 -26.28 9.56
CA LEU A 15 -8.51 -25.97 9.48
C LEU A 15 -8.81 -24.86 8.47
N ILE A 16 -7.98 -23.81 8.44
CA ILE A 16 -8.12 -22.73 7.45
C ILE A 16 -7.85 -23.24 6.02
N ALA A 17 -6.93 -24.19 5.86
CA ALA A 17 -6.58 -24.76 4.56
C ALA A 17 -7.68 -25.67 3.99
N GLU A 18 -8.53 -26.27 4.83
CA GLU A 18 -9.70 -27.06 4.38
C GLU A 18 -10.72 -26.21 3.61
N ASN A 19 -10.74 -24.89 3.84
CA ASN A 19 -11.54 -23.91 3.10
C ASN A 19 -13.02 -24.31 2.98
N ILE A 20 -13.64 -24.61 4.13
CA ILE A 20 -15.04 -24.99 4.24
C ILE A 20 -15.92 -23.84 3.73
N THR A 21 -16.74 -24.12 2.72
CA THR A 21 -17.57 -23.11 2.06
C THR A 21 -18.84 -22.77 2.84
N ASP A 22 -19.41 -23.73 3.59
CA ASP A 22 -20.59 -23.45 4.40
C ASP A 22 -20.19 -22.78 5.73
N ARG A 23 -20.78 -21.62 6.00
CA ARG A 23 -20.50 -20.84 7.21
C ARG A 23 -20.88 -21.59 8.48
N SER A 24 -21.99 -22.33 8.47
CA SER A 24 -22.49 -22.99 9.68
C SER A 24 -21.59 -24.18 10.05
N GLU A 25 -21.14 -24.94 9.06
CA GLU A 25 -20.15 -26.00 9.24
C GLU A 25 -18.81 -25.44 9.71
N ARG A 26 -18.37 -24.32 9.13
CA ARG A 26 -17.13 -23.66 9.53
C ARG A 26 -17.15 -23.18 10.97
N ILE A 27 -18.26 -22.56 11.43
CA ILE A 27 -18.42 -22.15 12.83
C ILE A 27 -18.32 -23.36 13.76
N LYS A 28 -19.00 -24.47 13.45
CA LYS A 28 -18.94 -25.70 14.26
C LYS A 28 -17.53 -26.29 14.33
N ALA A 29 -16.80 -26.28 13.22
CA ALA A 29 -15.42 -26.77 13.19
C ALA A 29 -14.48 -25.90 14.05
N VAL A 30 -14.65 -24.58 13.98
CA VAL A 30 -13.92 -23.63 14.83
C VAL A 30 -14.26 -23.83 16.31
N GLU A 31 -15.55 -23.94 16.65
CA GLU A 31 -16.01 -24.21 18.02
C GLU A 31 -15.42 -25.51 18.57
N ALA A 32 -15.50 -26.60 17.80
CA ALA A 32 -14.94 -27.90 18.20
C ALA A 32 -13.42 -27.84 18.45
N LEU A 33 -12.69 -27.09 17.61
CA LEU A 33 -11.24 -26.90 17.77
C LEU A 33 -10.92 -26.07 19.04
N THR A 34 -11.68 -25.00 19.30
CA THR A 34 -11.47 -24.16 20.49
C THR A 34 -11.84 -24.88 21.78
N ASP A 35 -12.93 -25.64 21.77
CA ASP A 35 -13.38 -26.41 22.93
C ASP A 35 -12.38 -27.51 23.27
N ALA A 36 -11.88 -28.25 22.28
CA ALA A 36 -10.84 -29.26 22.48
C ALA A 36 -9.54 -28.67 23.08
N TYR A 37 -9.18 -27.46 22.69
CA TYR A 37 -8.03 -26.76 23.29
C TYR A 37 -8.31 -26.34 24.74
N ILE A 38 -9.50 -25.81 25.02
CA ILE A 38 -9.90 -25.40 26.38
C ILE A 38 -9.97 -26.62 27.31
N ASP A 39 -10.52 -27.74 26.84
CA ASP A 39 -10.62 -28.98 27.63
C ASP A 39 -9.24 -29.57 27.97
N SER A 40 -8.27 -29.44 27.06
CA SER A 40 -6.92 -29.98 27.25
C SER A 40 -6.00 -29.08 28.08
N VAL A 41 -6.08 -27.76 27.90
CA VAL A 41 -5.17 -26.78 28.54
C VAL A 41 -5.81 -26.07 29.73
N GLY A 42 -7.13 -26.02 29.80
CA GLY A 42 -7.89 -25.29 30.84
C GLY A 42 -7.80 -23.76 30.72
N GLN A 43 -7.27 -23.25 29.60
CA GLN A 43 -7.09 -21.82 29.34
C GLN A 43 -7.57 -21.47 27.94
N ALA A 44 -7.98 -20.21 27.76
CA ALA A 44 -8.32 -19.69 26.44
C ALA A 44 -7.11 -19.75 25.48
N PRO A 45 -7.34 -20.02 24.18
CA PRO A 45 -6.30 -19.94 23.16
C PRO A 45 -5.68 -18.54 23.05
N ASP A 46 -4.54 -18.47 22.38
CA ASP A 46 -3.86 -17.20 22.12
C ASP A 46 -4.74 -16.26 21.27
N SER A 47 -4.75 -14.96 21.61
CA SER A 47 -5.66 -13.99 20.98
C SER A 47 -5.43 -13.87 19.48
N VAL A 48 -4.19 -14.01 19.03
CA VAL A 48 -3.82 -13.96 17.61
C VAL A 48 -4.45 -15.12 16.83
N GLN A 49 -4.53 -16.31 17.44
CA GLN A 49 -5.16 -17.46 16.78
C GLN A 49 -6.68 -17.33 16.74
N LEU A 50 -7.29 -16.76 17.79
CA LEU A 50 -8.72 -16.44 17.79
C LEU A 50 -9.07 -15.40 16.72
N GLU A 51 -8.22 -14.41 16.51
CA GLU A 51 -8.40 -13.42 15.43
C GLU A 51 -8.36 -14.11 14.05
N ARG A 52 -7.41 -15.02 13.82
CA ARG A 52 -7.36 -15.82 12.57
C ARG A 52 -8.61 -16.67 12.35
N LEU A 53 -9.12 -17.30 13.40
CA LEU A 53 -10.34 -18.10 13.34
C LEU A 53 -11.59 -17.23 13.09
N ALA A 54 -11.64 -16.03 13.68
CA ALA A 54 -12.70 -15.06 13.43
C ALA A 54 -12.70 -14.57 11.97
N ASP A 55 -11.52 -14.24 11.43
CA ASP A 55 -11.37 -13.89 10.01
C ASP A 55 -11.80 -15.03 9.09
N TYR A 56 -11.50 -16.28 9.47
CA TYR A 56 -11.95 -17.46 8.73
C TYR A 56 -13.47 -17.62 8.76
N ILE A 57 -14.13 -17.38 9.91
CA ILE A 57 -15.59 -17.38 10.01
C ILE A 57 -16.22 -16.32 9.09
N LEU A 58 -15.59 -15.14 8.97
CA LEU A 58 -16.07 -13.98 8.19
C LEU A 58 -15.47 -13.92 6.78
N ALA A 59 -14.99 -15.04 6.24
CA ALA A 59 -14.25 -15.06 4.99
C ALA A 59 -15.06 -14.47 3.81
N GLU A 60 -16.36 -14.75 3.71
CA GLU A 60 -17.22 -14.24 2.63
C GLU A 60 -17.34 -12.72 2.70
N GLU A 61 -17.56 -12.17 3.90
CA GLU A 61 -17.69 -10.74 4.07
C GLU A 61 -16.34 -10.04 3.85
N LEU A 62 -15.24 -10.57 4.41
CA LEU A 62 -13.93 -9.92 4.28
C LEU A 62 -13.37 -9.93 2.85
N THR A 63 -13.78 -10.91 2.03
CA THR A 63 -13.36 -11.03 0.63
C THR A 63 -14.27 -10.30 -0.35
N ASP A 64 -15.53 -10.01 -0.01
CA ASP A 64 -16.43 -9.27 -0.89
C ASP A 64 -15.94 -7.83 -1.13
N MET A 65 -15.54 -7.54 -2.37
CA MET A 65 -15.03 -6.24 -2.80
C MET A 65 -16.07 -5.32 -3.42
N HIS A 66 -17.37 -5.61 -3.29
CA HIS A 66 -18.41 -4.78 -3.89
C HIS A 66 -18.26 -3.30 -3.44
N PRO A 67 -18.22 -2.32 -4.37
CA PRO A 67 -18.04 -0.91 -4.01
C PRO A 67 -19.14 -0.39 -3.07
N ASP A 68 -20.38 -0.75 -3.36
CA ASP A 68 -21.59 -0.33 -2.62
C ASP A 68 -21.96 -1.23 -1.44
N LYS A 69 -20.99 -2.00 -0.92
CA LYS A 69 -21.19 -2.88 0.24
C LYS A 69 -21.85 -2.16 1.43
N MET A 70 -21.42 -0.92 1.70
CA MET A 70 -21.96 -0.07 2.77
C MET A 70 -23.47 0.17 2.69
N THR A 71 -24.01 0.27 1.48
CA THR A 71 -25.40 0.67 1.25
C THR A 71 -26.30 -0.51 0.96
N ARG A 72 -25.73 -1.63 0.52
CA ARG A 72 -26.48 -2.83 0.13
C ARG A 72 -26.76 -3.77 1.30
N GLU A 73 -25.84 -3.84 2.26
CA GLU A 73 -25.91 -4.75 3.39
C GLU A 73 -26.38 -4.03 4.65
N GLU A 74 -27.20 -4.70 5.46
CA GLU A 74 -27.67 -4.16 6.74
C GLU A 74 -26.52 -4.00 7.74
N TYR A 75 -25.58 -4.95 7.75
CA TYR A 75 -24.41 -4.98 8.63
C TYR A 75 -23.12 -5.24 7.84
N PRO A 76 -22.53 -4.21 7.19
CA PRO A 76 -21.34 -4.36 6.37
C PRO A 76 -20.07 -4.49 7.23
N PHE A 77 -19.26 -5.51 6.93
CA PHE A 77 -17.92 -5.68 7.50
C PHE A 77 -16.84 -5.33 6.49
N PHE A 78 -15.71 -4.76 6.92
CA PHE A 78 -14.57 -4.50 6.04
C PHE A 78 -13.30 -5.14 6.54
N SER A 79 -12.51 -5.65 5.60
CA SER A 79 -11.12 -5.97 5.88
C SER A 79 -10.28 -4.70 6.06
N SER A 80 -9.17 -4.84 6.78
CA SER A 80 -8.20 -3.76 7.01
C SER A 80 -7.74 -3.08 5.72
N TRP A 81 -7.50 -3.88 4.67
CA TRP A 81 -7.13 -3.37 3.35
C TRP A 81 -8.26 -2.58 2.67
N GLN A 82 -9.52 -3.02 2.79
CA GLN A 82 -10.66 -2.29 2.24
C GLN A 82 -10.84 -0.93 2.92
N ILE A 83 -10.67 -0.87 4.24
CA ILE A 83 -10.67 0.39 5.01
C ILE A 83 -9.54 1.29 4.53
N GLN A 84 -8.33 0.75 4.39
CA GLN A 84 -7.18 1.52 3.91
C GLN A 84 -7.41 2.08 2.50
N ARG A 85 -8.00 1.29 1.60
CA ARG A 85 -8.37 1.74 0.25
C ARG A 85 -9.40 2.86 0.28
N ARG A 86 -10.40 2.80 1.17
CA ARG A 86 -11.40 3.87 1.38
C ARG A 86 -10.72 5.14 1.88
N ARG A 87 -9.91 5.05 2.95
CA ARG A 87 -9.13 6.18 3.48
C ARG A 87 -8.21 6.82 2.44
N ASN A 88 -7.60 6.03 1.56
CA ASN A 88 -6.77 6.56 0.48
C ASN A 88 -7.57 7.29 -0.61
N LYS A 89 -8.86 7.01 -0.75
CA LYS A 89 -9.77 7.73 -1.67
C LYS A 89 -10.37 8.97 -1.04
N GLU A 90 -10.44 9.04 0.29
CA GLU A 90 -10.90 10.22 1.00
C GLU A 90 -9.92 11.36 0.73
N SER A 91 -10.43 12.50 0.26
CA SER A 91 -9.63 13.72 0.12
C SER A 91 -9.16 14.15 1.51
N SER A 92 -7.85 14.34 1.66
CA SER A 92 -7.31 14.88 2.91
C SER A 92 -7.90 16.26 3.18
N SER A 93 -8.07 16.63 4.46
CA SER A 93 -8.51 17.99 4.84
C SER A 93 -7.59 19.09 4.27
N GLY A 94 -6.33 18.77 3.96
CA GLY A 94 -5.41 19.70 3.30
C GLY A 94 -5.78 20.06 1.87
N GLU A 95 -6.65 19.29 1.20
CA GLU A 95 -7.24 19.67 -0.09
C GLU A 95 -8.36 20.68 0.08
N ALA A 96 -9.20 20.51 1.11
CA ALA A 96 -10.25 21.48 1.44
C ALA A 96 -9.67 22.85 1.84
N ALA A 97 -8.46 22.88 2.41
CA ALA A 97 -7.78 24.13 2.76
C ALA A 97 -7.29 24.95 1.54
N THR A 98 -7.15 24.34 0.37
CA THR A 98 -6.59 25.00 -0.81
C THR A 98 -7.61 25.24 -1.91
N VAL A 99 -8.71 24.49 -1.91
CA VAL A 99 -9.82 24.69 -2.83
C VAL A 99 -10.70 25.82 -2.31
N GLY A 100 -10.85 26.89 -3.08
CA GLY A 100 -11.73 28.01 -2.77
C GLY A 100 -13.21 27.66 -2.91
N VAL A 101 -14.09 28.53 -2.43
CA VAL A 101 -15.56 28.39 -2.57
C VAL A 101 -15.99 28.36 -4.04
N ASP A 102 -15.17 28.93 -4.93
CA ASP A 102 -15.31 28.90 -6.38
C ASP A 102 -14.95 27.54 -7.01
N GLY A 103 -14.54 26.55 -6.20
CA GLY A 103 -14.13 25.22 -6.64
C GLY A 103 -12.73 25.17 -7.27
N ARG A 104 -11.95 26.26 -7.20
CA ARG A 104 -10.61 26.32 -7.79
C ARG A 104 -9.54 25.98 -6.77
N ASP A 105 -8.55 25.18 -7.19
CA ASP A 105 -7.38 24.89 -6.36
C ASP A 105 -6.39 26.08 -6.41
N HIS A 106 -6.22 26.77 -5.29
CA HIS A 106 -5.31 27.91 -5.14
C HIS A 106 -3.88 27.50 -4.73
N ARG A 107 -3.55 26.20 -4.73
CA ARG A 107 -2.17 25.76 -4.53
C ARG A 107 -1.25 26.43 -5.55
N LYS A 108 -0.11 26.92 -5.08
CA LYS A 108 0.97 27.37 -5.97
C LYS A 108 1.32 26.21 -6.91
N MET A 109 1.10 26.41 -8.21
CA MET A 109 1.40 25.42 -9.24
C MET A 109 2.91 25.12 -9.24
N THR A 110 3.30 24.10 -8.49
CA THR A 110 4.65 23.56 -8.49
C THR A 110 4.65 22.34 -9.42
N ARG A 111 5.67 22.22 -10.26
CA ARG A 111 5.78 21.02 -11.09
C ARG A 111 5.89 19.80 -10.17
N ARG A 112 5.08 18.77 -10.42
CA ARG A 112 5.19 17.46 -9.76
C ARG A 112 6.66 17.01 -9.75
N LYS A 113 7.13 16.50 -8.61
CA LYS A 113 8.42 15.76 -8.59
C LYS A 113 8.30 14.57 -9.54
N ARG A 114 9.16 14.53 -10.56
CA ARG A 114 9.21 13.44 -11.53
C ARG A 114 9.49 12.12 -10.80
N ARG A 115 9.00 11.02 -11.36
CA ARG A 115 9.37 9.68 -10.86
C ARG A 115 10.81 9.38 -11.28
N ARG A 116 11.50 8.49 -10.56
CA ARG A 116 12.88 8.10 -10.90
C ARG A 116 13.05 7.67 -12.36
N ALA A 117 12.09 6.93 -12.91
CA ALA A 117 12.10 6.50 -14.31
C ALA A 117 12.04 7.67 -15.30
N GLU A 118 11.23 8.69 -15.00
CA GLU A 118 11.09 9.90 -15.81
C GLU A 118 12.36 10.77 -15.73
N ASP A 119 12.95 10.90 -14.54
CA ASP A 119 14.23 11.60 -14.38
C ASP A 119 15.35 10.91 -15.16
N ASN A 120 15.42 9.58 -15.10
CA ASN A 120 16.38 8.79 -15.89
C ASN A 120 16.17 9.00 -17.40
N TYR A 121 14.93 9.06 -17.87
CA TYR A 121 14.61 9.34 -19.27
C TYR A 121 15.05 10.76 -19.68
N VAL A 122 14.75 11.78 -18.87
CA VAL A 122 15.15 13.16 -19.12
C VAL A 122 16.66 13.32 -19.11
N ASP A 123 17.36 12.62 -18.21
CA ASP A 123 18.82 12.64 -18.14
C ASP A 123 19.44 12.06 -19.40
N ARG A 124 18.99 10.86 -19.82
CA ARG A 124 19.46 10.20 -21.04
C ARG A 124 19.13 10.99 -22.31
N SER A 125 17.91 11.54 -22.41
CA SER A 125 17.43 12.17 -23.63
C SER A 125 17.88 13.63 -23.79
N ALA A 126 17.93 14.41 -22.72
CA ALA A 126 18.13 15.85 -22.79
C ALA A 126 19.39 16.31 -22.05
N LYS A 127 19.58 15.94 -20.77
CA LYS A 127 20.66 16.56 -19.97
C LYS A 127 22.06 16.17 -20.46
N ILE A 128 22.29 14.91 -20.82
CA ILE A 128 23.59 14.46 -21.36
C ILE A 128 23.92 15.20 -22.65
N ARG A 129 22.99 15.20 -23.62
CA ARG A 129 23.16 15.89 -24.92
C ARG A 129 23.35 17.40 -24.76
N ASN A 130 22.61 18.02 -23.85
CA ASN A 130 22.75 19.45 -23.57
C ASN A 130 24.09 19.77 -22.91
N LYS A 131 24.61 18.88 -22.06
CA LYS A 131 25.96 19.01 -21.49
C LYS A 131 27.02 18.97 -22.58
N GLU A 132 26.96 18.00 -23.49
CA GLU A 132 27.87 17.90 -24.63
C GLU A 132 27.81 19.14 -25.54
N ARG A 133 26.60 19.60 -25.91
CA ARG A 133 26.42 20.83 -26.69
C ARG A 133 27.05 22.04 -26.00
N ARG A 134 26.83 22.19 -24.69
CA ARG A 134 27.39 23.29 -23.90
C ARG A 134 28.91 23.24 -23.86
N GLU A 135 29.50 22.05 -23.77
CA GLU A 135 30.95 21.90 -23.82
C GLU A 135 31.53 22.25 -25.19
N ARG A 136 30.90 21.81 -26.29
CA ARG A 136 31.28 22.25 -27.65
C ARG A 136 31.19 23.76 -27.80
N TYR A 137 30.07 24.35 -27.39
CA TYR A 137 29.89 25.80 -27.45
C TYR A 137 30.95 26.56 -26.63
N ARG A 138 31.36 26.01 -25.49
CA ARG A 138 32.43 26.59 -24.65
C ARG A 138 33.79 26.53 -25.35
N ILE A 139 34.09 25.46 -26.08
CA ILE A 139 35.32 25.31 -26.86
C ILE A 139 35.30 26.29 -28.04
N GLU A 140 34.21 26.30 -28.81
CA GLU A 140 34.04 27.16 -29.99
C GLU A 140 34.06 28.65 -29.65
N ARG A 141 33.46 29.02 -28.50
CA ARG A 141 33.44 30.41 -28.02
C ARG A 141 34.67 30.78 -27.18
N ARG A 142 35.68 29.91 -27.10
CA ARG A 142 36.94 30.26 -26.43
C ARG A 142 37.63 31.34 -27.27
N PRO A 143 38.02 32.49 -26.69
CA PRO A 143 38.74 33.51 -27.43
C PRO A 143 40.05 32.94 -27.95
N GLY A 144 40.35 33.26 -29.22
CA GLY A 144 41.60 32.88 -29.86
C GLY A 144 42.80 33.59 -29.24
N GLU A 145 44.00 33.08 -29.52
CA GLU A 145 45.24 33.68 -29.05
C GLU A 145 45.44 35.06 -29.69
N VAL A 146 45.57 36.09 -28.87
CA VAL A 146 45.74 37.47 -29.34
C VAL A 146 47.22 37.66 -29.71
N LYS A 147 47.51 37.70 -31.01
CA LYS A 147 48.85 38.00 -31.51
C LYS A 147 49.07 39.51 -31.52
N THR A 148 49.92 40.00 -30.62
CA THR A 148 50.38 41.38 -30.58
C THR A 148 51.66 41.52 -31.41
N TYR A 149 51.61 42.31 -32.48
CA TYR A 149 52.72 42.46 -33.45
C TYR A 149 53.68 43.62 -33.16
N TYR A 150 53.74 44.10 -31.91
CA TYR A 150 54.67 45.18 -31.53
C TYR A 150 55.56 44.73 -30.38
N GLN A 151 56.81 44.38 -30.71
CA GLN A 151 57.94 44.40 -29.79
C GLN A 151 59.09 45.13 -30.50
N GLN A 152 59.48 46.26 -29.88
CA GLN A 152 60.60 47.19 -30.07
C GLN A 152 61.42 47.11 -31.37
#